data_AF-A0A2P9HJZ0-F1
#
_entry.id   AF-A0A2P9HJZ0-F1
#
_cell.length_a   1.000
_cell.length_b   1.000
_cell.length_c   1.000
_cell.angle_alpha   90.00
_cell.angle_beta   90.00
_cell.angle_gamma   90.00
#
_symmetry.space_group_name_H-M   'P 1'
#
loop_
_entity.id
_entity.type
_entity.pdbx_description
1 polymer ?
#
loop_
_entity_poly.entity_id
_entity_poly.type
_entity_poly.pdbx_seq_one_letter_code
_entity_poly.pdbx_strand_id
1 'polypeptide(L)'
;MGQRIFNQDKELIFKDAGAVTADGAATVDGSAKIIKVGAGRFEAVMLIDVSAITVGADNVYNIIIQGSNTADFSGAKENLAVLNLGNTAVRPGGAITSLIGRYEVPFHTDINDVIYDYVRVYVDVAGTTPSVNFKAWASTKY
;
A
#
# COMPACT_ATOMS: atom_id res chain seq x y z
N MET A 1 15.64 17.82 9.60
CA MET A 1 14.98 16.77 10.41
C MET A 1 15.55 15.43 9.98
N GLY A 2 16.14 14.67 10.91
CA GLY A 2 16.73 13.37 10.58
C GLY A 2 15.65 12.37 10.17
N GLN A 3 15.66 11.95 8.91
CA GLN A 3 14.77 10.92 8.39
C GLN A 3 15.04 9.61 9.15
N ARG A 4 14.02 8.97 9.72
CA ARG A 4 14.15 7.64 10.34
C ARG A 4 14.69 6.67 9.29
N ILE A 5 15.74 5.93 9.65
CA ILE A 5 16.38 4.97 8.75
C ILE A 5 15.62 3.65 8.89
N PHE A 6 14.99 3.21 7.80
CA PHE A 6 14.37 1.90 7.71
C PHE A 6 15.25 0.98 6.86
N ASN A 7 15.54 -0.20 7.39
CA ASN A 7 16.23 -1.23 6.60
C ASN A 7 15.25 -1.79 5.56
N GLN A 8 15.71 -1.89 4.32
CA GLN A 8 14.94 -2.54 3.26
C GLN A 8 15.35 -4.01 3.19
N ASP A 9 14.39 -4.88 3.45
CA ASP A 9 14.51 -6.30 3.13
C ASP A 9 13.99 -6.53 1.70
N LYS A 10 14.78 -7.23 0.88
CA LYS A 10 14.41 -7.55 -0.52
C LYS A 10 13.20 -8.49 -0.59
N GLU A 11 13.00 -9.33 0.41
CA GLU A 11 11.86 -10.26 0.45
C GLU A 11 10.55 -9.54 0.78
N LEU A 12 10.63 -8.36 1.41
CA LEU A 12 9.49 -7.54 1.84
C LEU A 12 9.22 -6.35 0.90
N ILE A 13 9.64 -6.44 -0.37
CA ILE A 13 9.26 -5.48 -1.41
C ILE A 13 7.90 -5.87 -1.97
N PHE A 14 6.95 -4.94 -1.93
CA PHE A 14 5.57 -5.11 -2.41
C PHE A 14 5.32 -4.42 -3.74
N LYS A 15 6.15 -3.43 -4.10
CA LYS A 15 6.04 -2.71 -5.36
C LYS A 15 7.35 -2.07 -5.80
N ASP A 16 7.68 -2.25 -7.08
CA ASP A 16 8.72 -1.49 -7.76
C ASP A 16 8.20 -0.19 -8.38
N ALA A 17 9.12 0.71 -8.72
CA ALA A 17 8.76 1.95 -9.39
C ALA A 17 7.99 1.68 -10.68
N GLY A 18 6.89 2.41 -10.86
CA GLY A 18 6.01 2.28 -12.01
C GLY A 18 4.69 2.97 -11.72
N ALA A 19 4.21 3.73 -12.70
CA ALA A 19 2.93 4.42 -12.60
C ALA A 19 1.77 3.41 -12.49
N VAL A 20 0.85 3.70 -11.60
CA VAL A 20 -0.42 3.00 -11.45
C VAL A 20 -1.52 3.94 -11.92
N THR A 21 -2.27 3.52 -12.95
CA THR A 21 -3.29 4.33 -13.62
C THR A 21 -4.67 3.68 -13.59
N ALA A 22 -4.78 2.48 -13.01
CA ALA A 22 -6.01 1.71 -12.88
C ALA A 22 -5.89 0.78 -11.68
N ASP A 23 -7.03 0.23 -11.26
CA ASP A 23 -7.11 -0.69 -10.14
C ASP A 23 -6.28 -1.95 -10.38
N GLY A 24 -5.58 -2.40 -9.34
CA GLY A 24 -4.83 -3.64 -9.44
C GLY A 24 -3.96 -3.95 -8.24
N ALA A 25 -3.53 -5.21 -8.19
CA ALA A 25 -2.47 -5.61 -7.29
C ALA A 25 -1.15 -4.95 -7.71
N ALA A 26 -0.38 -4.49 -6.72
CA ALA A 26 0.95 -3.99 -6.96
C ALA A 26 1.87 -5.08 -7.51
N THR A 27 2.80 -4.66 -8.37
CA THR A 27 3.71 -5.56 -9.07
C THR A 27 5.16 -5.33 -8.69
N VAL A 28 5.93 -6.42 -8.71
CA VAL A 28 7.39 -6.45 -8.65
C VAL A 28 7.85 -7.22 -9.88
N ASP A 29 8.80 -6.66 -10.63
CA ASP A 29 9.26 -7.20 -11.93
C ASP A 29 8.10 -7.56 -12.88
N GLY A 30 7.03 -6.75 -12.88
CA GLY A 30 5.87 -6.90 -13.77
C GLY A 30 4.84 -7.96 -13.35
N SER A 31 5.05 -8.67 -12.23
CA SER A 31 4.09 -9.67 -11.72
C SER A 31 3.47 -9.24 -10.39
N ALA A 32 2.20 -9.59 -10.16
CA ALA A 32 1.51 -9.28 -8.91
C ALA A 32 2.27 -9.88 -7.71
N LYS A 33 2.63 -9.05 -6.74
CA LYS A 33 3.43 -9.47 -5.59
C LYS A 33 2.55 -9.83 -4.41
N ILE A 34 2.67 -11.08 -3.98
CA ILE A 34 2.07 -11.63 -2.77
C ILE A 34 3.22 -12.17 -1.92
N ILE A 35 3.21 -11.84 -0.63
CA ILE A 35 4.23 -12.27 0.32
C ILE A 35 3.55 -13.07 1.42
N LYS A 36 4.08 -14.26 1.71
CA LYS A 36 3.69 -15.04 2.88
C LYS A 36 4.49 -14.55 4.08
N VAL A 37 3.82 -13.92 5.04
CA VAL A 37 4.44 -13.49 6.31
C VAL A 37 4.31 -14.54 7.42
N GLY A 38 3.48 -15.55 7.20
CA GLY A 38 3.33 -16.73 8.07
C GLY A 38 2.15 -16.61 9.04
N ALA A 39 1.92 -17.69 9.79
CA ALA A 39 0.75 -17.86 10.66
C ALA A 39 0.81 -17.13 12.01
N GLY A 40 1.87 -16.32 12.23
CA GLY A 40 1.99 -15.48 13.41
C GLY A 40 1.49 -14.06 13.12
N ARG A 41 1.12 -13.34 14.18
CA ARG A 41 0.89 -11.90 14.07
C ARG A 41 2.17 -11.22 13.58
N PHE A 42 2.12 -10.66 12.39
CA PHE A 42 3.20 -9.91 11.78
C PHE A 42 2.91 -8.43 11.92
N GLU A 43 3.86 -7.67 12.46
CA GLU A 43 3.77 -6.22 12.63
C GLU A 43 4.90 -5.54 11.86
N ALA A 44 4.56 -4.54 11.05
CA ALA A 44 5.52 -3.80 10.26
C ALA A 44 5.02 -2.40 9.92
N VAL A 45 5.92 -1.54 9.44
CA VAL A 45 5.54 -0.33 8.69
C VAL A 45 5.58 -0.67 7.21
N MET A 46 4.54 -0.31 6.48
CA MET A 46 4.62 -0.17 5.03
C MET A 46 5.18 1.22 4.69
N LEU A 47 6.33 1.25 4.03
CA LEU A 47 6.97 2.45 3.52
C LEU A 47 6.50 2.64 2.09
N ILE A 48 5.83 3.76 1.83
CA ILE A 48 5.32 4.12 0.51
C ILE A 48 6.05 5.39 0.07
N ASP A 49 6.92 5.26 -0.93
CA ASP A 49 7.71 6.37 -1.46
C ASP A 49 7.09 6.85 -2.78
N VAL A 50 6.32 7.94 -2.71
CA VAL A 50 5.59 8.53 -3.84
C VAL A 50 6.50 9.52 -4.54
N SER A 51 6.85 9.20 -5.78
CA SER A 51 7.73 10.03 -6.63
C SER A 51 6.98 10.95 -7.58
N ALA A 52 5.74 10.60 -7.94
CA ALA A 52 4.84 11.45 -8.73
C ALA A 52 3.39 11.10 -8.42
N ILE A 53 2.50 12.08 -8.45
CA ILE A 53 1.06 11.92 -8.25
C ILE A 53 0.30 12.99 -9.04
N THR A 54 -0.71 12.58 -9.79
CA THR A 54 -1.67 13.48 -10.43
C THR A 54 -2.82 13.74 -9.48
N VAL A 55 -3.05 15.01 -9.12
CA VAL A 55 -4.08 15.40 -8.15
C VAL A 55 -5.14 16.29 -8.80
N GLY A 56 -5.87 15.72 -9.75
CA GLY A 56 -7.05 16.36 -10.36
C GLY A 56 -8.21 16.49 -9.37
N ALA A 57 -9.29 17.14 -9.80
CA ALA A 57 -10.43 17.46 -8.93
C ALA A 57 -11.13 16.20 -8.36
N ASP A 58 -11.11 15.10 -9.11
CA ASP A 58 -11.79 13.84 -8.80
C ASP A 58 -10.83 12.66 -8.53
N ASN A 59 -9.51 12.90 -8.53
CA ASN A 59 -8.54 11.81 -8.39
C ASN A 59 -8.38 11.36 -6.94
N VAL A 60 -8.56 10.05 -6.73
CA VAL A 60 -8.36 9.35 -5.45
C VAL A 60 -7.53 8.11 -5.68
N TYR A 61 -6.60 7.83 -4.77
CA TYR A 61 -5.78 6.64 -4.73
C TYR A 61 -5.86 6.04 -3.34
N ASN A 62 -6.49 4.88 -3.22
CA ASN A 62 -6.47 4.08 -2.00
C ASN A 62 -5.37 3.02 -2.16
N ILE A 63 -4.25 3.23 -1.48
CA ILE A 63 -3.19 2.23 -1.40
C ILE A 63 -3.51 1.35 -0.19
N ILE A 64 -3.95 0.14 -0.46
CA ILE A 64 -4.53 -0.79 0.50
C ILE A 64 -3.54 -1.92 0.75
N ILE A 65 -3.17 -2.11 2.01
CA ILE A 65 -2.43 -3.29 2.46
C ILE A 65 -3.47 -4.36 2.79
N GLN A 66 -3.50 -5.44 2.02
CA GLN A 66 -4.50 -6.49 2.13
C GLN A 66 -3.90 -7.77 2.69
N GLY A 67 -4.65 -8.42 3.58
CA GLY A 67 -4.39 -9.75 4.11
C GLY A 67 -5.28 -10.79 3.44
N SER A 68 -4.78 -12.02 3.27
CA SER A 68 -5.58 -13.18 2.89
C SER A 68 -5.00 -14.46 3.49
N ASN A 69 -5.83 -15.47 3.64
CA ASN A 69 -5.43 -16.84 3.99
C ASN A 69 -5.26 -17.75 2.75
N THR A 70 -5.41 -17.17 1.55
CA THR A 70 -5.22 -17.86 0.27
C THR A 70 -4.01 -17.29 -0.47
N ALA A 71 -3.13 -18.17 -0.96
CA ALA A 71 -1.86 -17.78 -1.57
C ALA A 71 -2.01 -16.98 -2.88
N ASP A 72 -3.13 -17.16 -3.58
CA ASP A 72 -3.47 -16.50 -4.84
C ASP A 72 -4.43 -15.32 -4.65
N PHE A 73 -4.85 -15.02 -3.40
CA PHE A 73 -5.88 -14.03 -3.12
C PHE A 73 -7.18 -14.29 -3.90
N SER A 74 -7.56 -15.56 -4.11
CA SER A 74 -8.87 -15.92 -4.66
C SER A 74 -9.97 -15.97 -3.59
N GLY A 75 -9.59 -16.20 -2.33
CA GLY A 75 -10.52 -16.30 -1.20
C GLY A 75 -10.82 -14.97 -0.50
N ALA A 76 -11.17 -15.07 0.78
CA ALA A 76 -11.44 -13.90 1.63
C ALA A 76 -10.21 -12.99 1.74
N LYS A 77 -10.46 -11.68 1.72
CA LYS A 77 -9.46 -10.62 1.79
C LYS A 77 -9.90 -9.64 2.84
N GLU A 78 -8.95 -9.15 3.61
CA GLU A 78 -9.18 -8.10 4.61
C GLU A 78 -8.26 -6.92 4.34
N ASN A 79 -8.74 -5.71 4.63
CA ASN A 79 -7.94 -4.50 4.48
C ASN A 79 -7.24 -4.21 5.82
N LEU A 80 -5.95 -4.53 5.91
CA LEU A 80 -5.16 -4.38 7.13
C LEU A 80 -4.84 -2.91 7.44
N ALA A 81 -4.58 -2.11 6.41
CA ALA A 81 -4.38 -0.68 6.50
C ALA A 81 -4.60 -0.01 5.14
N VAL A 82 -4.98 1.27 5.15
CA VAL A 82 -5.25 2.05 3.94
C VAL A 82 -4.56 3.41 4.03
N LEU A 83 -3.75 3.73 3.03
CA LEU A 83 -3.30 5.09 2.75
C LEU A 83 -4.15 5.68 1.64
N ASN A 84 -5.00 6.63 2.00
CA ASN A 84 -5.76 7.41 1.03
C ASN A 84 -4.93 8.62 0.58
N LEU A 85 -4.77 8.79 -0.74
CA LEU A 85 -4.15 9.96 -1.36
C LEU A 85 -5.11 10.57 -2.39
N GLY A 86 -4.98 11.86 -2.67
CA GLY A 86 -5.81 12.55 -3.67
C GLY A 86 -6.03 14.03 -3.37
N ASN A 87 -7.04 14.61 -4.00
CA ASN A 87 -7.43 16.00 -3.80
C ASN A 87 -8.31 16.18 -2.56
N THR A 88 -8.13 17.27 -1.81
CA THR A 88 -8.92 17.57 -0.61
C THR A 88 -10.44 17.45 -0.79
N ALA A 89 -10.95 17.78 -1.98
CA ALA A 89 -12.37 17.72 -2.28
C ALA A 89 -12.97 16.30 -2.30
N VAL A 90 -12.13 15.28 -2.55
CA VAL A 90 -12.56 13.87 -2.69
C VAL A 90 -11.97 12.95 -1.62
N ARG A 91 -10.99 13.43 -0.85
CA ARG A 91 -10.43 12.67 0.27
C ARG A 91 -11.44 12.62 1.43
N PRO A 92 -11.61 11.46 2.10
CA PRO A 92 -12.48 11.35 3.27
C PRO A 92 -12.17 12.41 4.33
N GLY A 93 -13.22 13.01 4.88
CA GLY A 93 -13.10 14.03 5.92
C GLY A 93 -12.48 15.35 5.47
N GLY A 94 -12.34 15.60 4.16
CA GLY A 94 -11.75 16.84 3.65
C GLY A 94 -10.26 16.97 3.97
N ALA A 95 -9.54 15.85 4.03
CA ALA A 95 -8.11 15.84 4.33
C ALA A 95 -7.31 16.72 3.34
N ILE A 96 -6.18 17.25 3.79
CA ILE A 96 -5.25 18.03 2.96
C ILE A 96 -4.94 17.32 1.63
N THR A 97 -4.85 18.07 0.52
CA THR A 97 -4.40 17.55 -0.77
C THR A 97 -3.04 16.86 -0.65
N SER A 98 -2.94 15.63 -1.18
CA SER A 98 -1.71 14.83 -1.09
C SER A 98 -0.54 15.46 -1.85
N LEU A 99 0.67 15.19 -1.37
CA LEU A 99 1.93 15.63 -1.95
C LEU A 99 2.76 14.41 -2.34
N ILE A 100 3.86 14.64 -3.07
CA ILE A 100 4.90 13.63 -3.22
C ILE A 100 5.70 13.50 -1.91
N GLY A 101 6.30 12.33 -1.70
CA GLY A 101 7.14 12.06 -0.53
C GLY A 101 6.92 10.68 0.06
N ARG A 102 7.51 10.48 1.24
CA ARG A 102 7.46 9.22 1.97
C ARG A 102 6.31 9.21 2.96
N TYR A 103 5.52 8.14 2.89
CA TYR A 103 4.43 7.84 3.80
C TYR A 103 4.77 6.55 4.57
N GLU A 104 4.50 6.57 5.87
CA GLU A 104 4.70 5.45 6.78
C GLU A 104 3.32 4.97 7.25
N VAL A 105 2.99 3.72 6.94
CA VAL A 105 1.69 3.14 7.29
C VAL A 105 1.91 1.92 8.18
N PRO A 106 1.70 2.02 9.49
CA PRO A 106 1.79 0.87 10.38
C PRO A 106 0.65 -0.11 10.08
N PHE A 107 0.94 -1.41 10.11
CA PHE A 107 -0.06 -2.46 9.96
C PHE A 107 0.29 -3.71 10.77
N HIS A 108 -0.73 -4.54 11.04
CA HIS A 108 -0.57 -5.89 11.55
C HIS A 108 -1.50 -6.86 10.82
N THR A 109 -1.17 -8.15 10.83
CA THR A 109 -1.94 -9.20 10.13
C THR A 109 -3.05 -9.85 10.95
N ASP A 110 -3.28 -9.40 12.17
CA ASP A 110 -4.33 -9.93 13.05
C ASP A 110 -5.52 -8.96 13.11
N ILE A 111 -6.65 -9.32 12.52
CA ILE A 111 -7.89 -8.53 12.61
C ILE A 111 -8.99 -9.43 13.13
N ASN A 112 -9.65 -9.00 14.21
CA ASN A 112 -10.76 -9.73 14.82
C ASN A 112 -10.39 -11.20 15.16
N ASP A 113 -9.19 -11.40 15.74
CA ASP A 113 -8.59 -12.69 16.09
C ASP A 113 -8.36 -13.64 14.90
N VAL A 114 -8.38 -13.11 13.67
CA VAL A 114 -8.02 -13.84 12.45
C VAL A 114 -6.68 -13.34 11.95
N ILE A 115 -5.70 -14.25 11.95
CA ILE A 115 -4.39 -14.00 11.36
C ILE A 115 -4.46 -14.25 9.85
N TYR A 116 -3.90 -13.31 9.08
CA TYR A 116 -3.76 -13.39 7.63
C TYR A 116 -2.32 -13.72 7.23
N ASP A 117 -2.10 -14.93 6.72
CA ASP A 117 -0.78 -15.47 6.37
C ASP A 117 -0.11 -14.77 5.18
N TYR A 118 -0.91 -14.24 4.26
CA TYR A 118 -0.45 -13.63 3.02
C TYR A 118 -0.82 -12.16 2.97
N VAL A 119 0.12 -11.33 2.55
CA VAL A 119 -0.04 -9.89 2.41
C VAL A 119 0.23 -9.48 0.97
N ARG A 120 -0.54 -8.51 0.47
CA ARG A 120 -0.27 -7.81 -0.79
C ARG A 120 -0.61 -6.32 -0.68
N VAL A 121 -0.10 -5.52 -1.60
CA VAL A 121 -0.58 -4.15 -1.81
C VAL A 121 -1.55 -4.14 -2.99
N TYR A 122 -2.70 -3.52 -2.81
CA TYR A 122 -3.68 -3.25 -3.86
C TYR A 122 -3.84 -1.74 -3.99
N VAL A 123 -4.00 -1.26 -5.21
CA VAL A 123 -4.26 0.15 -5.48
C VAL A 123 -5.64 0.23 -6.11
N ASP A 124 -6.51 0.98 -5.46
CA ASP A 124 -7.82 1.38 -5.98
C ASP A 124 -7.72 2.85 -6.40
N VAL A 125 -8.02 3.11 -7.66
CA VAL A 125 -7.74 4.35 -8.39
C VAL A 125 -9.04 4.86 -9.02
N ALA A 126 -9.44 6.06 -8.65
CA ALA A 126 -10.63 6.72 -9.18
C ALA A 126 -10.32 8.10 -9.77
N GLY A 127 -11.24 8.58 -10.61
CA GLY A 127 -11.22 9.91 -11.21
C GLY A 127 -10.72 9.95 -12.66
N THR A 128 -10.49 11.15 -13.16
CA THR A 128 -10.14 11.40 -14.56
C THR A 128 -8.63 11.41 -14.77
N THR A 129 -8.13 10.60 -15.70
CA THR A 129 -6.68 10.46 -16.01
C THR A 129 -5.78 10.25 -14.77
N PRO A 130 -6.13 9.35 -13.85
CA PRO A 130 -5.39 9.19 -12.61
C PRO A 130 -4.02 8.54 -12.86
N SER A 131 -3.00 8.99 -12.13
CA SER A 131 -1.65 8.43 -12.18
C SER A 131 -0.91 8.66 -10.86
N VAL A 132 -0.39 7.58 -10.27
CA VAL A 132 0.49 7.65 -9.10
C VAL A 132 1.70 6.74 -9.31
N ASN A 133 2.91 7.26 -9.10
CA ASN A 133 4.16 6.50 -9.20
C ASN A 133 4.80 6.37 -7.82
N PHE A 134 4.93 5.14 -7.34
CA PHE A 134 5.47 4.87 -6.01
C PHE A 134 6.21 3.54 -5.93
N LYS A 135 7.05 3.41 -4.90
CA LYS A 135 7.64 2.16 -4.43
C LYS A 135 7.03 1.78 -3.08
N ALA A 136 6.93 0.49 -2.79
CA ALA A 136 6.41 0.01 -1.50
C ALA A 136 7.24 -1.16 -0.95
N TRP A 137 7.62 -1.07 0.32
CA TRP A 137 8.27 -2.16 1.05
C TRP A 137 7.90 -2.13 2.53
N ALA A 138 7.90 -3.29 3.19
CA ALA A 138 7.67 -3.38 4.62
C ALA A 138 8.99 -3.39 5.41
N SER A 139 8.99 -2.76 6.59
CA SER A 139 10.08 -2.80 7.57
C SER A 139 9.54 -3.26 8.92
N THR A 140 10.14 -4.31 9.49
CA THR A 140 9.76 -4.92 10.78
C THR A 140 10.36 -4.21 12.00
N LYS A 141 11.36 -3.33 11.80
CA LYS A 141 11.94 -2.49 12.85
C LYS A 141 11.44 -1.05 12.74
N TYR A 142 10.91 -0.55 13.84
CA TYR A 142 10.57 0.85 14.12
C TYR A 142 11.66 1.53 14.96
#